data_AF-A0A8I2D7Q6-F1
#
_entry.id   AF-A0A8I2D7Q6-F1
#
_cell.length_a   1.000
_cell.length_b   1.000
_cell.length_c   1.000
_cell.angle_alpha   90.00
_cell.angle_beta   90.00
_cell.angle_gamma   90.00
#
_symmetry.space_group_name_H-M   'P 1'
#
loop_
_entity.id
_entity.type
_entity.pdbx_description
1 polymer ?
#
loop_
_entity_poly.entity_id
_entity_poly.type
_entity_poly.pdbx_seq_one_letter_code
_entity_poly.pdbx_strand_id
1 'polypeptide(L)'
;MKLVKYDIVLERLKEADIELVRQHRNSEQIRRTMEYREYITPEMQREWFESVNKNIDQLYFIIHYRSEKIGLINAKNIDWEKQILESGIFLWESKYYETFLPAIVSIMITDMCFQLLGWDVIYAHILRTNDKAIKYNKSLGYVLCEDQEDKENQLYRLRPESFHRKTQKLRKAISNLYSEKDEAYLIIEPSDIANDILSQLEPFFQLVRRQRGDFESYFNADGSITFTF
;
A
#
# COMPACT_ATOMS: atom_id res chain seq x y z
N MET A 1 13.15 0.12 -1.45
CA MET A 1 12.46 -0.95 -2.20
C MET A 1 11.34 -0.30 -2.96
N LYS A 2 11.08 -0.71 -4.20
CA LYS A 2 10.06 -0.09 -5.07
C LYS A 2 9.15 -1.14 -5.68
N LEU A 3 7.85 -0.91 -5.61
CA LEU A 3 6.87 -1.62 -6.45
C LEU A 3 6.46 -0.69 -7.59
N VAL A 4 6.75 -1.08 -8.82
CA VAL A 4 6.49 -0.29 -10.03
C VAL A 4 5.40 -0.96 -10.84
N LYS A 5 4.37 -0.21 -11.19
CA LYS A 5 3.35 -0.63 -12.17
C LYS A 5 2.74 0.62 -12.82
N TYR A 6 2.47 0.57 -14.12
CA TYR A 6 1.94 1.71 -14.85
C TYR A 6 2.86 2.95 -14.74
N ASP A 7 2.31 4.14 -14.47
CA ASP A 7 3.07 5.36 -14.19
C ASP A 7 3.25 5.62 -12.68
N ILE A 8 3.16 4.55 -11.87
CA ILE A 8 3.17 4.63 -10.41
C ILE A 8 4.35 3.86 -9.86
N VAL A 9 5.05 4.49 -8.92
CA VAL A 9 6.07 3.85 -8.10
C VAL A 9 5.66 3.96 -6.64
N LEU A 10 5.56 2.82 -5.96
CA LEU A 10 5.43 2.75 -4.51
C LEU A 10 6.82 2.53 -3.93
N GLU A 11 7.45 3.60 -3.45
CA GLU A 11 8.80 3.58 -2.91
C GLU A 11 8.74 3.47 -1.40
N ARG A 12 9.44 2.48 -0.83
CA ARG A 12 9.51 2.27 0.63
C ARG A 12 9.94 3.57 1.30
N LEU A 13 9.21 3.97 2.33
CA LEU A 13 9.42 5.18 3.09
C LEU A 13 10.86 5.24 3.62
N LYS A 14 11.55 6.36 3.37
CA LYS A 14 12.91 6.63 3.86
C LYS A 14 12.90 7.75 4.88
N GLU A 15 13.96 7.86 5.68
CA GLU A 15 14.09 8.93 6.68
C GLU A 15 13.97 10.32 6.04
N ALA A 16 14.50 10.51 4.83
CA ALA A 16 14.41 11.76 4.08
C ALA A 16 12.96 12.19 3.73
N ASP A 17 11.99 11.28 3.82
CA ASP A 17 10.59 11.53 3.48
C ASP A 17 9.73 11.88 4.70
N ILE A 18 10.20 11.57 5.91
CA ILE A 18 9.32 11.57 7.09
C ILE A 18 8.84 12.97 7.46
N GLU A 19 9.62 14.00 7.16
CA GLU A 19 9.23 15.39 7.40
C GLU A 19 8.09 15.81 6.44
N LEU A 20 8.15 15.41 5.17
CA LEU A 20 7.05 15.61 4.22
C LEU A 20 5.77 14.92 4.72
N VAL A 21 5.89 13.67 5.15
CA VAL A 21 4.76 12.90 5.70
C VAL A 21 4.19 13.59 6.93
N ARG A 22 5.04 14.08 7.85
CA ARG A 22 4.62 14.77 9.08
C ARG A 22 3.83 16.03 8.77
N GLN A 23 4.33 16.87 7.85
CA GLN A 23 3.66 18.12 7.46
C GLN A 23 2.26 17.84 6.92
N HIS A 24 2.13 16.84 6.06
CA HIS A 24 0.82 16.45 5.55
C HIS A 24 -0.07 15.80 6.61
N ARG A 25 0.44 14.94 7.49
CA ARG A 25 -0.35 14.37 8.61
C ARG A 25 -0.85 15.42 9.59
N ASN A 26 -0.12 16.53 9.76
CA ASN A 26 -0.53 17.67 10.57
C ASN A 26 -1.48 18.64 9.84
N SER A 27 -1.57 18.58 8.51
CA SER A 27 -2.51 19.42 7.75
C SER A 27 -3.95 19.12 8.15
N GLU A 28 -4.78 20.17 8.27
CA GLU A 28 -6.17 20.02 8.72
C GLU A 28 -6.97 19.01 7.87
N GLN A 29 -6.77 19.06 6.55
CA GLN A 29 -7.43 18.20 5.58
C GLN A 29 -7.22 16.71 5.85
N ILE A 30 -5.99 16.31 6.18
CA ILE A 30 -5.62 14.90 6.42
C ILE A 30 -5.85 14.55 7.88
N ARG A 31 -5.43 15.40 8.82
CA ARG A 31 -5.50 15.16 10.27
C ARG A 31 -6.91 14.82 10.73
N ARG A 32 -7.95 15.52 10.22
CA ARG A 32 -9.36 15.26 10.59
C ARG A 32 -9.87 13.88 10.19
N THR A 33 -9.19 13.22 9.25
CA THR A 33 -9.52 11.88 8.73
C THR A 33 -8.65 10.77 9.32
N MET A 34 -7.69 11.11 10.17
CA MET A 34 -6.77 10.17 10.84
C MET A 34 -7.29 9.81 12.23
N GLU A 35 -6.93 8.60 12.70
CA GLU A 35 -7.17 8.17 14.08
C GLU A 35 -6.37 9.02 15.07
N TYR A 36 -5.07 9.17 14.83
CA TYR A 36 -4.22 10.08 15.58
C TYR A 36 -4.40 11.51 15.05
N ARG A 37 -4.97 12.41 15.89
CA ARG A 37 -5.34 13.78 15.49
C ARG A 37 -4.59 14.87 16.25
N GLU A 38 -3.73 14.52 17.19
CA GLU A 38 -2.88 15.50 17.87
C GLU A 38 -1.77 16.02 16.94
N TYR A 39 -1.13 17.11 17.33
CA TYR A 39 -0.01 17.66 16.58
C TYR A 39 1.22 16.75 16.70
N ILE A 40 1.81 16.37 15.58
CA ILE A 40 2.98 15.48 15.50
C ILE A 40 4.25 16.33 15.44
N THR A 41 5.10 16.25 16.46
CA THR A 41 6.42 16.90 16.45
C THR A 41 7.43 16.11 15.59
N PRO A 42 8.56 16.72 15.16
CA PRO A 42 9.62 16.00 14.46
C PRO A 42 10.13 14.77 15.22
N GLU A 43 10.23 14.85 16.54
CA GLU A 43 10.68 13.76 17.41
C GLU A 43 9.70 12.59 17.38
N MET A 44 8.40 12.88 17.56
CA MET A 44 7.34 11.87 17.48
C MET A 44 7.28 11.19 16.11
N GLN A 45 7.51 11.94 15.03
CA GLN A 45 7.57 11.38 13.69
C GLN A 45 8.78 10.44 13.51
N ARG A 46 9.94 10.80 14.08
CA ARG A 46 11.13 9.94 14.05
C ARG A 46 10.90 8.65 14.83
N GLU A 47 10.37 8.73 16.05
CA GLU A 47 10.00 7.55 16.84
C GLU A 47 8.99 6.65 16.11
N TRP A 48 7.98 7.25 15.48
CA TRP A 48 7.03 6.50 14.65
C TRP A 48 7.73 5.80 13.48
N PHE A 49 8.62 6.50 12.75
CA PHE A 49 9.35 5.93 11.62
C PHE A 49 10.22 4.74 12.05
N GLU A 50 10.96 4.89 13.14
CA GLU A 50 11.78 3.81 13.72
C GLU A 50 10.91 2.61 14.11
N SER A 51 9.67 2.81 14.55
CA SER A 51 8.75 1.72 14.89
C SER A 51 8.24 0.94 13.68
N VAL A 52 8.04 1.61 12.54
CA VAL A 52 7.42 1.02 11.34
C VAL A 52 8.42 0.64 10.24
N ASN A 53 9.71 0.96 10.39
CA ASN A 53 10.73 0.65 9.37
C ASN A 53 11.64 -0.53 9.76
N LYS A 54 11.32 -1.26 10.84
CA LYS A 54 12.19 -2.31 11.40
C LYS A 54 12.25 -3.58 10.55
N ASN A 55 11.12 -3.98 9.99
CA ASN A 55 10.98 -5.23 9.27
C ASN A 55 9.93 -5.12 8.16
N ILE A 56 9.78 -6.20 7.38
CA ILE A 56 8.80 -6.25 6.29
C ILE A 56 7.35 -6.44 6.75
N ASP A 57 7.08 -6.51 8.06
CA ASP A 57 5.72 -6.64 8.57
C ASP A 57 4.98 -5.30 8.62
N GLN A 58 5.74 -4.22 8.46
CA GLN A 58 5.31 -2.83 8.45
C GLN A 58 5.83 -2.17 7.17
N LEU A 59 5.04 -2.24 6.10
CA LEU A 59 5.43 -1.64 4.82
C LEU A 59 4.68 -0.32 4.61
N TYR A 60 5.45 0.76 4.59
CA TYR A 60 4.96 2.10 4.27
C TYR A 60 5.65 2.56 2.98
N PHE A 61 4.87 3.07 2.03
CA PHE A 61 5.36 3.50 0.73
C PHE A 61 4.93 4.93 0.43
N ILE A 62 5.87 5.75 0.00
CA ILE A 62 5.57 6.99 -0.72
C ILE A 62 5.04 6.63 -2.10
N ILE A 63 3.93 7.25 -2.46
CA ILE A 63 3.31 7.09 -3.79
C ILE A 63 3.90 8.15 -4.71
N HIS A 64 4.61 7.71 -5.73
CA HIS A 64 5.07 8.56 -6.82
C HIS A 64 4.16 8.39 -8.03
N TYR A 65 3.76 9.52 -8.63
CA TYR A 65 3.02 9.56 -9.88
C TYR A 65 3.57 10.70 -10.74
N ARG A 66 4.04 10.39 -11.96
CA ARG A 66 4.65 11.37 -12.88
C ARG A 66 5.74 12.23 -12.23
N SER A 67 6.65 11.58 -11.51
CA SER A 67 7.77 12.20 -10.79
C SER A 67 7.39 13.07 -9.57
N GLU A 68 6.12 13.14 -9.20
CA GLU A 68 5.65 13.83 -7.99
C GLU A 68 5.36 12.82 -6.87
N LYS A 69 5.72 13.15 -5.63
CA LYS A 69 5.25 12.44 -4.44
C LYS A 69 3.85 12.93 -4.14
N ILE A 70 2.86 12.04 -4.19
CA ILE A 70 1.43 12.43 -4.13
C ILE A 70 0.69 11.89 -2.92
N GLY A 71 1.28 10.97 -2.18
CA GLY A 71 0.64 10.38 -1.01
C GLY A 71 1.48 9.32 -0.34
N LEU A 72 0.83 8.62 0.59
CA LEU A 72 1.38 7.47 1.28
C LEU A 72 0.34 6.34 1.31
N ILE A 73 0.80 5.12 1.04
CA ILE A 73 0.05 3.88 1.24
C ILE A 73 0.81 2.97 2.18
N ASN A 74 0.11 2.17 2.96
CA ASN A 74 0.72 1.13 3.77
C ASN A 74 0.06 -0.25 3.58
N ALA A 75 0.85 -1.26 3.91
CA ALA A 75 0.46 -2.61 4.24
C ALA A 75 1.16 -2.94 5.57
N LYS A 76 0.41 -2.86 6.66
CA LYS A 76 0.94 -2.92 8.03
C LYS A 76 0.32 -4.06 8.81
N ASN A 77 0.91 -4.37 9.97
CA ASN A 77 0.45 -5.46 10.84
C ASN A 77 0.34 -6.78 10.08
N ILE A 78 1.32 -7.03 9.20
CA ILE A 78 1.34 -8.24 8.39
C ILE A 78 1.64 -9.42 9.31
N ASP A 79 0.75 -10.41 9.28
CA ASP A 79 0.93 -11.69 9.95
C ASP A 79 1.03 -12.77 8.87
N TRP A 80 2.24 -13.23 8.60
CA TRP A 80 2.55 -14.21 7.54
C TRP A 80 1.94 -15.58 7.79
N GLU A 81 1.74 -15.96 9.06
CA GLU A 81 1.13 -17.23 9.43
C GLU A 81 -0.39 -17.18 9.22
N LYS A 82 -1.02 -16.11 9.69
CA LYS A 82 -2.48 -15.90 9.52
C LYS A 82 -2.86 -15.39 8.13
N GLN A 83 -1.91 -14.94 7.33
CA GLN A 83 -2.11 -14.39 5.99
C GLN A 83 -3.04 -13.18 5.98
N ILE A 84 -2.82 -12.26 6.93
CA ILE A 84 -3.62 -11.05 7.09
C ILE A 84 -2.73 -9.81 7.15
N LEU A 85 -3.28 -8.69 6.72
CA LEU A 85 -2.68 -7.37 6.90
C LEU A 85 -3.76 -6.29 6.99
N GLU A 86 -3.34 -5.09 7.40
CA GLU A 86 -4.12 -3.87 7.28
C GLU A 86 -3.55 -2.96 6.19
N SER A 87 -4.42 -2.35 5.40
CA SER A 87 -4.01 -1.34 4.41
C SER A 87 -4.74 -0.02 4.60
N GLY A 88 -3.99 1.07 4.42
CA GLY A 88 -4.48 2.44 4.46
C GLY A 88 -3.77 3.32 3.45
N ILE A 89 -4.49 4.30 2.91
CA ILE A 89 -3.99 5.24 1.90
C ILE A 89 -4.47 6.66 2.22
N PHE A 90 -3.59 7.63 1.97
CA PHE A 90 -3.97 9.05 1.93
C PHE A 90 -3.12 9.79 0.90
N LEU A 91 -3.75 10.67 0.14
CA LEU A 91 -3.08 11.53 -0.84
C LEU A 91 -3.02 12.97 -0.34
N TRP A 92 -1.91 13.64 -0.64
CA TRP A 92 -1.58 14.99 -0.21
C TRP A 92 -2.59 16.02 -0.73
N GLU A 93 -2.93 15.92 -2.01
CA GLU A 93 -3.74 16.91 -2.71
C GLU A 93 -5.09 16.34 -3.14
N SER A 94 -6.14 17.16 -2.98
CA SER A 94 -7.52 16.78 -3.30
C SER A 94 -7.77 16.56 -4.79
N LYS A 95 -6.92 17.12 -5.66
CA LYS A 95 -7.00 16.95 -7.13
C LYS A 95 -6.96 15.49 -7.57
N TYR A 96 -6.37 14.60 -6.77
CA TYR A 96 -6.28 13.18 -7.08
C TYR A 96 -7.47 12.36 -6.55
N TYR A 97 -8.27 12.89 -5.63
CA TYR A 97 -9.24 12.08 -4.89
C TYR A 97 -10.37 11.51 -5.76
N GLU A 98 -10.85 12.26 -6.75
CA GLU A 98 -11.92 11.84 -7.66
C GLU A 98 -11.37 11.32 -9.01
N THR A 99 -10.17 10.76 -8.99
CA THR A 99 -9.51 10.15 -10.16
C THR A 99 -9.42 8.64 -9.99
N PHE A 100 -8.93 7.93 -11.01
CA PHE A 100 -8.62 6.49 -10.89
C PHE A 100 -7.39 6.20 -10.04
N LEU A 101 -6.57 7.21 -9.73
CA LEU A 101 -5.26 7.04 -9.14
C LEU A 101 -5.26 6.38 -7.75
N PRO A 102 -6.12 6.78 -6.78
CA PRO A 102 -6.20 6.07 -5.50
C PRO A 102 -6.52 4.59 -5.70
N ALA A 103 -7.46 4.30 -6.61
CA ALA A 103 -7.90 2.93 -6.86
C ALA A 103 -6.82 2.08 -7.53
N ILE A 104 -6.04 2.63 -8.48
CA ILE A 104 -4.89 1.93 -9.06
C ILE A 104 -3.87 1.59 -7.97
N VAL A 105 -3.53 2.55 -7.10
CA VAL A 105 -2.57 2.35 -6.00
C VAL A 105 -3.07 1.26 -5.03
N SER A 106 -4.33 1.30 -4.62
CA SER A 106 -4.92 0.26 -3.76
C SER A 106 -4.97 -1.10 -4.46
N ILE A 107 -5.23 -1.14 -5.77
CA ILE A 107 -5.20 -2.37 -6.57
C ILE A 107 -3.81 -3.00 -6.57
N MET A 108 -2.73 -2.23 -6.67
CA MET A 108 -1.35 -2.75 -6.65
C MET A 108 -1.06 -3.54 -5.36
N ILE A 109 -1.39 -3.00 -4.19
CA ILE A 109 -1.21 -3.70 -2.90
C ILE A 109 -2.16 -4.90 -2.80
N THR A 110 -3.42 -4.73 -3.23
CA THR A 110 -4.41 -5.81 -3.12
C THR A 110 -4.09 -6.99 -4.03
N ASP A 111 -3.59 -6.75 -5.25
CA ASP A 111 -3.16 -7.80 -6.18
C ASP A 111 -1.92 -8.52 -5.67
N MET A 112 -0.98 -7.83 -5.03
CA MET A 112 0.12 -8.49 -4.34
C MET A 112 -0.41 -9.50 -3.31
N CYS A 113 -1.39 -9.14 -2.48
CA CYS A 113 -1.96 -10.05 -1.49
C CYS A 113 -2.76 -11.20 -2.11
N PHE A 114 -3.75 -10.90 -2.93
CA PHE A 114 -4.70 -11.91 -3.41
C PHE A 114 -4.16 -12.71 -4.60
N GLN A 115 -3.41 -12.08 -5.49
CA GLN A 115 -2.97 -12.71 -6.74
C GLN A 115 -1.57 -13.32 -6.62
N LEU A 116 -0.62 -12.67 -5.95
CA LEU A 116 0.74 -13.18 -5.80
C LEU A 116 0.89 -14.08 -4.57
N LEU A 117 0.33 -13.66 -3.42
CA LEU A 117 0.47 -14.40 -2.17
C LEU A 117 -0.66 -15.41 -1.91
N GLY A 118 -1.78 -15.30 -2.64
CA GLY A 118 -2.93 -16.18 -2.48
C GLY A 118 -3.64 -16.03 -1.14
N TRP A 119 -3.63 -14.83 -0.57
CA TRP A 119 -4.32 -14.54 0.70
C TRP A 119 -5.80 -14.26 0.48
N ASP A 120 -6.60 -14.44 1.53
CA ASP A 120 -8.07 -14.40 1.42
C ASP A 120 -8.72 -13.19 2.12
N VAL A 121 -7.95 -12.36 2.81
CA VAL A 121 -8.49 -11.18 3.50
C VAL A 121 -7.48 -10.05 3.65
N ILE A 122 -7.96 -8.82 3.49
CA ILE A 122 -7.28 -7.58 3.87
C ILE A 122 -8.20 -6.79 4.77
N TYR A 123 -7.64 -6.16 5.80
CA TYR A 123 -8.38 -5.28 6.71
C TYR A 123 -8.07 -3.81 6.47
N ALA A 124 -8.98 -2.94 6.89
CA ALA A 124 -8.76 -1.51 6.95
C ALA A 124 -9.50 -0.91 8.14
N HIS A 125 -8.89 0.07 8.79
CA HIS A 125 -9.50 0.87 9.84
C HIS A 125 -9.93 2.22 9.26
N ILE A 126 -11.22 2.55 9.40
CA ILE A 126 -11.79 3.77 8.83
C ILE A 126 -12.66 4.44 9.89
N LEU A 127 -12.41 5.72 10.14
CA LEU A 127 -13.26 6.51 11.03
C LEU A 127 -14.71 6.51 10.53
N ARG A 128 -15.67 6.30 11.44
CA ARG A 128 -17.11 6.31 11.15
C ARG A 128 -17.58 7.62 10.51
N THR A 129 -16.88 8.72 10.77
CA THR A 129 -17.17 10.07 10.23
C THR A 129 -16.50 10.34 8.88
N ASN A 130 -15.64 9.45 8.38
CA ASN A 130 -14.93 9.62 7.12
C ASN A 130 -15.71 9.01 5.94
N ASP A 131 -16.86 9.61 5.63
CA ASP A 131 -17.78 9.16 4.57
C ASP A 131 -17.08 8.95 3.23
N LYS A 132 -16.07 9.77 2.93
CA LYS A 132 -15.30 9.67 1.70
C LYS A 132 -14.51 8.37 1.64
N ALA A 133 -13.74 8.06 2.70
CA ALA A 133 -13.00 6.80 2.76
C ALA A 133 -13.93 5.59 2.84
N ILE A 134 -15.08 5.69 3.52
CA ILE A 134 -16.07 4.61 3.58
C ILE A 134 -16.62 4.32 2.18
N LYS A 135 -17.07 5.35 1.44
CA LYS A 135 -17.58 5.20 0.07
C LYS A 135 -16.50 4.63 -0.86
N TYR A 136 -15.28 5.16 -0.77
CA TYR A 136 -14.13 4.68 -1.54
C TYR A 136 -13.85 3.20 -1.28
N ASN A 137 -13.66 2.78 -0.03
CA ASN A 137 -13.34 1.38 0.29
C ASN A 137 -14.52 0.44 -0.08
N LYS A 138 -15.77 0.84 0.14
CA LYS A 138 -16.94 0.07 -0.32
C LYS A 138 -16.99 -0.06 -1.85
N SER A 139 -16.49 0.92 -2.59
CA SER A 139 -16.39 0.86 -4.05
C SER A 139 -15.37 -0.18 -4.52
N LEU A 140 -14.32 -0.44 -3.74
CA LEU A 140 -13.36 -1.53 -3.97
C LEU A 140 -13.89 -2.89 -3.50
N GLY A 141 -14.91 -2.92 -2.64
CA GLY A 141 -15.55 -4.14 -2.16
C GLY A 141 -15.40 -4.42 -0.67
N TYR A 142 -14.81 -3.50 0.10
CA TYR A 142 -14.76 -3.64 1.55
C TYR A 142 -16.16 -3.66 2.16
N VAL A 143 -16.32 -4.46 3.22
CA VAL A 143 -17.54 -4.58 4.01
C VAL A 143 -17.19 -4.31 5.47
N LEU A 144 -18.08 -3.60 6.18
CA LEU A 144 -17.96 -3.37 7.62
C LEU A 144 -17.99 -4.73 8.35
N CYS A 145 -17.06 -4.97 9.27
CA CYS A 145 -17.09 -6.16 10.12
C CYS A 145 -18.26 -6.10 11.11
N GLU A 146 -18.63 -7.26 11.67
CA GLU A 146 -19.65 -7.34 12.73
C GLU A 146 -19.18 -6.57 13.99
N ASP A 147 -20.15 -6.04 14.74
CA ASP A 147 -19.95 -5.30 16.00
C ASP A 147 -19.10 -4.02 15.87
N GLN A 148 -19.18 -3.33 14.73
CA GLN A 148 -18.41 -2.11 14.44
C GLN A 148 -19.25 -0.83 14.38
N GLU A 149 -20.58 -0.91 14.42
CA GLU A 149 -21.51 0.20 14.21
C GLU A 149 -21.28 1.37 15.18
N ASP A 150 -20.94 1.05 16.43
CA ASP A 150 -20.72 2.01 17.51
C ASP A 150 -19.23 2.36 17.72
N LYS A 151 -18.32 1.76 16.95
CA LYS A 151 -16.89 2.08 17.03
C LYS A 151 -16.58 3.37 16.27
N GLU A 152 -15.74 4.22 16.85
CA GLU A 152 -15.28 5.43 16.17
C GLU A 152 -14.36 5.07 15.00
N ASN A 153 -13.37 4.22 15.24
CA ASN A 153 -12.48 3.67 14.21
C ASN A 153 -12.95 2.26 13.85
N GLN A 154 -13.65 2.14 12.73
CA GLN A 154 -14.37 0.93 12.36
C GLN A 154 -13.48 0.00 11.53
N LEU A 155 -13.56 -1.31 11.82
CA LEU A 155 -12.89 -2.34 11.04
C LEU A 155 -13.70 -2.73 9.81
N TYR A 156 -13.06 -2.70 8.65
CA TYR A 156 -13.58 -3.19 7.39
C TYR A 156 -12.72 -4.36 6.90
N ARG A 157 -13.34 -5.30 6.18
CA ARG A 157 -12.67 -6.43 5.52
C ARG A 157 -12.91 -6.42 4.02
N LEU A 158 -11.90 -6.81 3.25
CA LEU A 158 -11.97 -7.08 1.82
C LEU A 158 -11.65 -8.54 1.55
N ARG A 159 -12.43 -9.19 0.68
CA ARG A 159 -12.18 -10.57 0.21
C ARG A 159 -12.02 -10.62 -1.31
N PRO A 160 -11.28 -11.60 -1.86
CA PRO A 160 -11.02 -11.72 -3.29
C PRO A 160 -12.28 -11.62 -4.15
N GLU A 161 -13.37 -12.32 -3.82
CA GLU A 161 -14.57 -12.36 -4.66
C GLU A 161 -15.25 -10.99 -4.74
N SER A 162 -15.36 -10.31 -3.59
CA SER A 162 -15.93 -8.97 -3.51
C SER A 162 -15.11 -7.96 -4.30
N PHE A 163 -13.79 -8.06 -4.18
CA PHE A 163 -12.83 -7.18 -4.83
C PHE A 163 -12.84 -7.34 -6.35
N HIS A 164 -12.73 -8.57 -6.86
CA HIS A 164 -12.74 -8.86 -8.30
C HIS A 164 -14.05 -8.40 -8.93
N ARG A 165 -15.20 -8.71 -8.30
CA ARG A 165 -16.52 -8.29 -8.80
C ARG A 165 -16.66 -6.78 -8.85
N LYS A 166 -16.22 -6.05 -7.82
CA LYS A 166 -16.36 -4.59 -7.73
C LYS A 166 -15.39 -3.85 -8.64
N THR A 167 -14.18 -4.37 -8.83
CA THR A 167 -13.13 -3.71 -9.61
C THR A 167 -13.10 -4.11 -11.08
N GLN A 168 -13.88 -5.10 -11.54
CA GLN A 168 -13.86 -5.60 -12.93
C GLN A 168 -13.92 -4.49 -14.00
N LYS A 169 -14.89 -3.57 -13.90
CA LYS A 169 -15.04 -2.47 -14.88
C LYS A 169 -13.89 -1.48 -14.82
N LEU A 170 -13.45 -1.15 -13.61
CA LEU A 170 -12.32 -0.26 -13.36
C LEU A 170 -11.04 -0.84 -13.96
N ARG A 171 -10.77 -2.13 -13.72
CA ARG A 171 -9.61 -2.85 -14.29
C ARG A 171 -9.61 -2.84 -15.80
N LYS A 172 -10.77 -3.07 -16.43
CA LYS A 172 -10.89 -2.95 -17.89
C LYS A 172 -10.54 -1.55 -18.38
N ALA A 173 -10.97 -0.50 -17.68
CA ALA A 173 -10.61 0.87 -18.02
C ALA A 173 -9.11 1.16 -17.82
N ILE A 174 -8.51 0.69 -16.73
CA ILE A 174 -7.07 0.81 -16.45
C ILE A 174 -6.25 0.08 -17.52
N SER A 175 -6.60 -1.16 -17.85
CA SER A 175 -5.92 -1.95 -18.87
C SER A 175 -5.94 -1.27 -20.25
N ASN A 176 -7.06 -0.65 -20.63
CA ASN A 176 -7.13 0.14 -21.86
C ASN A 176 -6.27 1.41 -21.81
N LEU A 177 -6.14 2.04 -20.64
CA LEU A 177 -5.34 3.26 -20.47
C LEU A 177 -3.83 2.98 -20.47
N TYR A 178 -3.44 1.79 -20.02
CA TYR A 178 -2.04 1.40 -19.82
C TYR A 178 -1.67 0.13 -20.60
N SER A 179 -2.18 -0.02 -21.83
CA SER A 179 -2.03 -1.24 -22.64
C SER A 179 -0.58 -1.68 -22.89
N GLU A 180 0.39 -0.77 -22.75
CA GLU A 180 1.83 -1.03 -22.94
C GLU A 180 2.63 -1.09 -21.62
N LYS A 181 1.97 -0.98 -20.45
CA LYS A 181 2.62 -0.85 -19.13
C LYS A 181 2.04 -1.75 -18.04
N ASP A 182 1.59 -2.96 -18.40
CA ASP A 182 0.92 -3.85 -17.43
C ASP A 182 1.89 -4.73 -16.62
N GLU A 183 3.18 -4.74 -16.96
CA GLU A 183 4.20 -5.43 -16.16
C GLU A 183 4.41 -4.73 -14.82
N ALA A 184 4.51 -5.56 -13.76
CA ALA A 184 4.81 -5.10 -12.41
C ALA A 184 6.23 -5.53 -12.04
N TYR A 185 6.99 -4.61 -11.45
CA TYR A 185 8.36 -4.86 -11.02
C TYR A 185 8.49 -4.62 -9.52
N LEU A 186 9.15 -5.55 -8.83
CA LEU A 186 9.67 -5.31 -7.49
C LEU A 186 11.17 -5.05 -7.59
N ILE A 187 11.61 -3.88 -7.15
CA ILE A 187 13.01 -3.46 -7.20
C ILE A 187 13.54 -3.32 -5.77
N ILE A 188 14.58 -4.09 -5.46
CA ILE A 188 15.30 -4.02 -4.18
C ILE A 188 16.55 -3.17 -4.40
N GLU A 189 16.61 -2.00 -3.76
CA GLU A 189 17.68 -1.02 -3.95
C GLU A 189 18.91 -1.42 -3.13
N PRO A 190 20.13 -0.94 -3.47
CA PRO A 190 21.35 -1.27 -2.73
C PRO A 190 21.24 -1.00 -1.22
N SER A 191 20.55 0.09 -0.85
CA SER A 191 20.29 0.43 0.55
C SER A 191 19.39 -0.58 1.26
N ASP A 192 18.44 -1.20 0.57
CA ASP A 192 17.59 -2.24 1.16
C ASP A 192 18.38 -3.54 1.34
N ILE A 193 19.23 -3.87 0.37
CA ILE A 193 20.13 -5.03 0.45
C ILE A 193 21.08 -4.87 1.65
N ALA A 194 21.66 -3.68 1.82
CA ALA A 194 22.53 -3.36 2.96
C ALA A 194 21.81 -3.44 4.31
N ASN A 195 20.49 -3.28 4.33
CA ASN A 195 19.64 -3.39 5.53
C ASN A 195 18.94 -4.76 5.63
N ASP A 196 19.44 -5.79 4.94
CA ASP A 196 18.97 -7.17 5.00
C ASP A 196 17.50 -7.38 4.58
N ILE A 197 16.93 -6.43 3.84
CA ILE A 197 15.52 -6.51 3.41
C ILE A 197 15.30 -7.64 2.42
N LEU A 198 16.30 -7.95 1.59
CA LEU A 198 16.20 -9.06 0.64
C LEU A 198 15.97 -10.40 1.34
N SER A 199 16.73 -10.67 2.40
CA SER A 199 16.58 -11.88 3.22
C SER A 199 15.23 -11.92 3.92
N GLN A 200 14.78 -10.77 4.44
CA GLN A 200 13.47 -10.66 5.07
C GLN A 200 12.32 -10.97 4.12
N LEU A 201 12.46 -10.68 2.82
CA LEU A 201 11.45 -10.99 1.79
C LEU A 201 11.38 -12.47 1.38
N GLU A 202 12.22 -13.35 1.92
CA GLU A 202 12.18 -14.76 1.56
C GLU A 202 10.81 -15.44 1.79
N PRO A 203 10.06 -15.19 2.89
CA PRO A 203 8.70 -15.70 3.05
C PRO A 203 7.76 -15.24 1.93
N PHE A 204 7.89 -14.00 1.47
CA PHE A 204 7.15 -13.47 0.32
C PHE A 204 7.51 -14.28 -0.94
N PHE A 205 8.79 -14.44 -1.25
CA PHE A 205 9.24 -15.18 -2.43
C PHE A 205 8.83 -16.65 -2.42
N GLN A 206 8.87 -17.31 -1.26
CA GLN A 206 8.38 -18.70 -1.12
C GLN A 206 6.89 -18.82 -1.43
N LEU A 207 6.08 -17.89 -0.94
CA LEU A 207 4.65 -17.86 -1.23
C LEU A 207 4.39 -17.61 -2.71
N VAL A 208 5.09 -16.67 -3.33
CA VAL A 208 4.96 -16.42 -4.78
C VAL A 208 5.33 -17.69 -5.56
N ARG A 209 6.46 -18.35 -5.27
CA ARG A 209 6.85 -19.60 -5.93
C ARG A 209 5.79 -20.68 -5.82
N ARG A 210 5.17 -20.80 -4.64
CA ARG A 210 4.10 -21.76 -4.40
C ARG A 210 2.83 -21.46 -5.20
N GLN A 211 2.48 -20.18 -5.37
CA GLN A 211 1.23 -19.77 -6.02
C GLN A 211 1.35 -19.61 -7.54
N ARG A 212 2.51 -19.16 -8.03
CA ARG A 212 2.74 -18.74 -9.42
C ARG A 212 3.83 -19.53 -10.15
N GLY A 213 4.63 -20.30 -9.42
CA GLY A 213 5.84 -20.92 -9.96
C GLY A 213 7.03 -19.97 -9.89
N ASP A 214 8.11 -20.34 -10.59
CA ASP A 214 9.32 -19.52 -10.62
C ASP A 214 9.08 -18.17 -11.30
N PHE A 215 9.82 -17.18 -10.84
CA PHE A 215 9.80 -15.80 -11.34
C PHE A 215 11.21 -15.37 -11.71
N GLU A 216 11.32 -14.37 -12.58
CA GLU A 216 12.62 -13.92 -13.07
C GLU A 216 13.20 -12.82 -12.17
N SER A 217 14.53 -12.72 -12.16
CA SER A 217 15.23 -11.61 -11.54
C SER A 217 16.52 -11.29 -12.28
N TYR A 218 16.93 -10.02 -12.22
CA TYR A 218 18.16 -9.55 -12.83
C TYR A 218 18.80 -8.41 -12.03
N PHE A 219 20.12 -8.30 -12.14
CA PHE A 219 20.91 -7.25 -11.50
C PHE A 219 20.98 -6.02 -12.42
N ASN A 220 20.75 -4.85 -11.84
CA ASN A 220 20.88 -3.58 -12.52
C ASN A 220 22.29 -3.00 -12.35
N ALA A 221 22.67 -2.08 -13.24
CA ALA A 221 23.98 -1.43 -13.20
C ALA A 221 24.21 -0.57 -11.94
N ASP A 222 23.13 -0.11 -11.30
CA ASP A 222 23.17 0.65 -10.04
C ASP A 222 23.27 -0.23 -8.79
N GLY A 223 23.36 -1.56 -8.97
CA GLY A 223 23.44 -2.54 -7.89
C GLY A 223 22.09 -2.97 -7.31
N SER A 224 20.97 -2.45 -7.83
CA SER A 224 19.63 -2.95 -7.46
C SER A 224 19.33 -4.30 -8.11
N ILE A 225 18.36 -5.03 -7.55
CA ILE A 225 17.83 -6.28 -8.12
C ILE A 225 16.37 -6.03 -8.50
N THR A 226 16.01 -6.35 -9.74
CA THR A 226 14.62 -6.31 -10.20
C THR A 226 14.05 -7.72 -10.27
N PHE A 227 12.82 -7.89 -9.78
CA PHE A 227 12.00 -9.10 -9.87
C PHE A 227 10.75 -8.83 -10.71
N THR A 228 10.38 -9.79 -11.55
CA THR A 228 9.17 -9.79 -12.38
C THR A 228 8.35 -11.05 -12.07
N PHE A 229 7.06 -10.87 -11.76
CA PHE A 229 6.14 -11.94 -11.29
C PHE A 229 4.99 -12.22 -12.25
#